data_AF-A0A537MHI9-F1
#
_entry.id   AF-A0A537MHI9-F1
#
_cell.length_a   1.000
_cell.length_b   1.000
_cell.length_c   1.000
_cell.angle_alpha   90.00
_cell.angle_beta   90.00
_cell.angle_gamma   90.00
#
_symmetry.space_group_name_H-M   'P 1'
#
loop_
_entity.id
_entity.type
_entity.pdbx_description
1 polymer ?
#
loop_
_entity_poly.entity_id
_entity_poly.type
_entity_poly.pdbx_seq_one_letter_code
_entity_poly.pdbx_strand_id
1 'polypeptide(L)'
;MIALIWRYEVPEEARAAFETTYGPTGAWAQLFARGDGFRGTELFKAEDGSYLTLDVWRSREDFEAFMAAFGEDYQALDRSTESWTLSEHRIGEYEVLG
;
A
#
# COMPACT_ATOMS: atom_id res chain seq x y z
N MET A 1 12.48 -11.98 -0.94
CA MET A 1 11.69 -10.77 -0.59
C MET A 1 10.24 -11.06 -0.93
N ILE A 2 9.30 -10.37 -0.28
CA ILE A 2 7.87 -10.49 -0.63
C ILE A 2 7.34 -9.16 -1.17
N ALA A 3 6.30 -9.24 -2.00
CA ALA A 3 5.52 -8.09 -2.45
C ALA A 3 4.06 -8.30 -2.08
N LEU A 4 3.48 -7.30 -1.42
CA LEU A 4 2.05 -7.22 -1.17
C LEU A 4 1.40 -6.38 -2.26
N ILE A 5 0.40 -6.93 -2.94
CA ILE A 5 -0.24 -6.26 -4.08
C ILE A 5 -1.72 -6.05 -3.78
N TRP A 6 -2.16 -4.81 -3.99
CA TRP A 6 -3.54 -4.39 -3.82
C TRP A 6 -4.03 -3.65 -5.06
N ARG A 7 -5.33 -3.78 -5.34
CA ARG A 7 -6.02 -3.09 -6.41
C ARG A 7 -7.11 -2.18 -5.87
N TYR A 8 -7.23 -1.00 -6.47
CA TYR A 8 -8.14 0.05 -6.05
C TYR A 8 -8.95 0.58 -7.23
N GLU A 9 -10.25 0.72 -7.05
CA GLU A 9 -11.09 1.56 -7.89
C GLU A 9 -11.31 2.89 -7.18
N VAL A 10 -10.94 3.98 -7.83
CA VAL A 10 -10.90 5.33 -7.23
C VAL A 10 -11.74 6.28 -8.08
N PRO A 11 -12.75 6.96 -7.50
CA PRO A 11 -13.58 7.91 -8.22
C PRO A 11 -12.72 9.11 -8.65
N GLU A 12 -13.08 9.74 -9.76
CA GLU A 12 -12.21 10.71 -10.44
C GLU A 12 -11.81 11.89 -9.54
N GLU A 13 -12.73 12.37 -8.72
CA GLU A 13 -12.55 13.46 -7.76
C GLU A 13 -11.54 13.14 -6.64
N ALA A 14 -11.33 11.86 -6.31
CA ALA A 14 -10.42 11.43 -5.25
C ALA A 14 -9.02 11.06 -5.76
N ARG A 15 -8.83 10.90 -7.07
CA ARG A 15 -7.58 10.39 -7.67
C ARG A 15 -6.34 11.17 -7.28
N ALA A 16 -6.40 12.50 -7.28
CA ALA A 16 -5.23 13.32 -6.94
C ALA A 16 -4.80 13.12 -5.47
N ALA A 17 -5.77 13.03 -4.55
CA ALA A 17 -5.51 12.76 -3.13
C ALA A 17 -5.00 11.34 -2.92
N PHE A 18 -5.59 10.37 -3.64
CA PHE A 18 -5.17 8.98 -3.64
C PHE A 18 -3.74 8.82 -4.14
N GLU A 19 -3.39 9.35 -5.31
CA GLU A 19 -2.05 9.28 -5.90
C GLU A 19 -0.99 9.90 -4.98
N THR A 20 -1.32 11.02 -4.31
CA THR A 20 -0.42 11.66 -3.34
C THR A 20 -0.21 10.80 -2.09
N THR A 21 -1.25 10.10 -1.64
CA THR A 21 -1.24 9.35 -0.37
C THR A 21 -0.68 7.93 -0.51
N TYR A 22 -0.98 7.26 -1.61
CA TYR A 22 -0.55 5.89 -1.92
C TYR A 22 0.72 5.83 -2.78
N GLY A 23 1.20 6.96 -3.28
CA GLY A 23 2.45 7.03 -4.03
C GLY A 23 3.70 6.70 -3.19
N PRO A 24 4.87 6.54 -3.83
CA PRO A 24 6.13 6.11 -3.19
C PRO A 24 6.63 7.04 -2.08
N THR A 25 6.15 8.29 -2.05
CA THR A 25 6.48 9.27 -1.02
C THR A 25 5.28 9.66 -0.15
N GLY A 26 4.16 8.97 -0.33
CA GLY A 26 2.90 9.25 0.35
C GLY A 26 2.87 8.74 1.79
N ALA A 27 1.75 8.99 2.48
CA ALA A 27 1.59 8.64 3.89
C ALA A 27 1.75 7.14 4.15
N TRP A 28 1.27 6.28 3.22
CA TRP A 28 1.42 4.83 3.33
C TRP A 28 2.88 4.40 3.29
N ALA A 29 3.63 4.85 2.28
CA ALA A 29 5.05 4.55 2.15
C ALA A 29 5.86 5.06 3.35
N GLN A 30 5.53 6.25 3.87
CA GLN A 30 6.17 6.81 5.07
C GLN A 30 5.87 6.01 6.33
N LEU A 31 4.63 5.52 6.48
CA LEU A 31 4.26 4.64 7.59
C LEU A 31 5.02 3.31 7.50
N PHE A 32 5.02 2.65 6.35
CA PHE A 32 5.74 1.38 6.15
C PHE A 32 7.25 1.51 6.35
N ALA A 33 7.84 2.66 6.00
CA ALA A 33 9.25 2.95 6.23
C ALA A 33 9.67 2.97 7.71
N ARG A 34 8.72 2.98 8.66
CA ARG A 34 9.01 2.79 10.09
C ARG A 34 9.28 1.33 10.46
N GLY A 35 8.87 0.38 9.63
CA GLY A 35 9.14 -1.04 9.79
C GLY A 35 10.51 -1.43 9.25
N ASP A 36 11.26 -2.17 10.05
CA ASP A 36 12.51 -2.77 9.57
C ASP A 36 12.22 -3.70 8.38
N GLY A 37 13.06 -3.64 7.35
CA GLY A 37 12.94 -4.52 6.19
C GLY A 37 11.99 -4.06 5.09
N PHE A 38 11.25 -2.96 5.26
CA PHE A 38 10.51 -2.32 4.15
C PHE A 38 11.48 -1.86 3.05
N ARG A 39 11.12 -2.08 1.79
CA ARG A 39 11.97 -1.79 0.61
C ARG A 39 11.40 -0.74 -0.32
N GLY A 40 10.12 -0.40 -0.18
CA GLY A 40 9.48 0.66 -0.96
C GLY A 40 8.06 0.30 -1.40
N THR A 41 7.33 1.33 -1.80
CA THR A 41 6.02 1.27 -2.42
C THR A 41 6.15 1.73 -3.86
N GLU A 42 5.51 1.02 -4.79
CA GLU A 42 5.23 1.52 -6.13
C GLU A 42 3.73 1.67 -6.32
N LEU A 43 3.33 2.70 -7.06
CA LEU A 43 1.96 2.95 -7.44
C LEU A 43 1.84 2.90 -8.96
N PHE A 44 0.98 2.02 -9.45
CA PHE A 44 0.68 1.87 -10.87
C PHE A 44 -0.75 2.30 -11.16
N LYS A 45 -0.96 2.79 -12.38
CA LYS A 45 -2.28 3.04 -12.94
C LYS A 45 -2.48 2.10 -14.12
N ALA A 46 -3.53 1.29 -14.07
CA ALA A 46 -3.91 0.39 -15.14
C ALA A 46 -4.61 1.14 -16.29
N GLU A 47 -4.70 0.51 -17.46
CA GLU A 47 -5.37 1.08 -18.63
C GLU A 47 -6.86 1.36 -18.40
N ASP A 48 -7.53 0.55 -17.57
CA ASP A 48 -8.93 0.74 -17.18
C ASP A 48 -9.12 1.85 -16.12
N GLY A 49 -8.03 2.52 -15.72
CA GLY A 49 -8.05 3.63 -14.77
C GLY A 49 -8.06 3.21 -13.29
N SER A 50 -8.07 1.91 -12.99
CA SER A 50 -7.83 1.40 -11.64
C SER A 50 -6.36 1.53 -11.24
N TYR A 51 -6.09 1.44 -9.94
CA TYR A 51 -4.73 1.59 -9.38
C TYR A 51 -4.26 0.28 -8.75
N LEU A 52 -2.95 0.08 -8.73
CA LEU A 52 -2.30 -1.00 -7.99
C LEU A 52 -1.20 -0.42 -7.11
N THR A 53 -1.15 -0.84 -5.83
CA THR A 53 0.07 -0.68 -5.03
C THR A 53 0.86 -1.97 -5.01
N LEU A 54 2.18 -1.81 -4.92
CA LEU A 54 3.12 -2.88 -4.70
C LEU A 54 4.04 -2.47 -3.56
N ASP A 55 3.92 -3.14 -2.41
CA ASP A 55 4.71 -2.87 -1.22
C ASP A 55 5.70 -4.00 -1.00
N VAL A 56 7.00 -3.70 -1.12
CA VAL A 56 8.06 -4.71 -1.02
C VAL A 56 8.64 -4.76 0.38
N TRP A 57 8.77 -5.97 0.90
CA TRP A 57 9.40 -6.26 2.19
C TRP A 57 10.52 -7.28 2.04
N ARG A 58 11.54 -7.18 2.90
CA ARG A 58 12.67 -8.12 2.91
C ARG A 58 12.19 -9.55 3.21
N SER A 59 11.27 -9.73 4.14
CA SER A 59 10.59 -11.01 4.40
C SER A 59 9.15 -10.81 4.91
N ARG A 60 8.39 -11.90 5.07
CA ARG A 60 7.05 -11.87 5.68
C ARG A 60 7.13 -11.50 7.16
N GLU A 61 8.13 -12.02 7.86
CA GLU A 61 8.32 -11.78 9.30
C GLU A 61 8.57 -10.29 9.59
N ASP A 62 9.28 -9.58 8.70
CA ASP A 62 9.46 -8.13 8.79
C ASP A 62 8.12 -7.37 8.71
N PHE A 63 7.23 -7.77 7.79
CA PHE A 63 5.89 -7.19 7.67
C PHE A 63 5.02 -7.52 8.89
N GLU A 64 5.04 -8.76 9.38
CA GLU A 64 4.31 -9.17 10.58
C GLU A 64 4.78 -8.40 11.82
N ALA A 65 6.10 -8.20 11.97
CA ALA A 65 6.68 -7.39 13.03
C ALA A 65 6.25 -5.92 12.93
N PHE A 66 6.22 -5.36 11.72
CA PHE A 66 5.67 -4.03 11.47
C PHE A 66 4.19 -3.95 11.89
N MET A 67 3.36 -4.92 11.49
CA MET A 67 1.94 -4.92 11.86
C MET A 67 1.73 -5.05 13.37
N ALA A 68 2.57 -5.82 14.07
CA ALA A 68 2.53 -5.92 15.52
C ALA A 68 2.91 -4.60 16.22
N ALA A 69 3.85 -3.84 15.65
CA ALA A 69 4.34 -2.59 16.24
C ALA A 69 3.50 -1.35 15.87
N PHE A 70 2.94 -1.32 14.67
CA PHE A 70 2.30 -0.13 14.07
C PHE A 70 0.88 -0.40 13.55
N GLY A 71 0.25 -1.51 13.95
CA GLY A 71 -1.09 -1.88 13.49
C GLY A 71 -2.18 -0.85 13.80
N GLU A 72 -2.06 -0.12 14.92
CA GLU A 72 -3.00 0.98 15.24
C GLU A 72 -2.86 2.16 14.27
N ASP A 73 -1.62 2.55 13.94
CA ASP A 73 -1.32 3.60 12.97
C ASP A 73 -1.78 3.18 11.57
N TYR A 74 -1.57 1.92 11.20
CA TYR A 74 -2.07 1.32 9.95
C TYR A 74 -3.59 1.49 9.84
N GLN A 75 -4.33 1.05 10.86
CA GLN A 75 -5.79 1.14 10.85
C GLN A 75 -6.29 2.60 10.88
N ALA A 76 -5.55 3.50 11.53
CA ALA A 76 -5.90 4.92 11.54
C ALA A 76 -5.74 5.54 10.15
N LEU A 77 -4.64 5.23 9.46
CA LEU A 77 -4.41 5.69 8.09
C LEU A 77 -5.45 5.09 7.13
N ASP A 78 -5.72 3.80 7.24
CA ASP A 78 -6.72 3.08 6.46
C ASP A 78 -8.11 3.74 6.53
N ARG A 79 -8.61 3.99 7.74
CA ARG A 79 -9.89 4.70 7.95
C ARG A 79 -9.90 6.12 7.38
N SER A 80 -8.76 6.80 7.35
CA SER A 80 -8.68 8.16 6.79
C SER A 80 -8.78 8.18 5.26
N THR A 81 -8.46 7.04 4.62
CA THR A 81 -8.45 6.89 3.16
C THR A 81 -9.61 6.05 2.62
N GLU A 82 -10.35 5.32 3.47
CA GLU A 82 -11.45 4.41 3.09
C GLU A 82 -12.49 5.07 2.16
N SER A 83 -12.85 6.33 2.45
CA SER A 83 -13.84 7.09 1.65
C SER A 83 -13.36 7.45 0.23
N TRP A 84 -12.08 7.27 -0.09
CA TRP A 84 -11.51 7.62 -1.39
C TRP A 84 -11.53 6.46 -2.38
N THR A 85 -11.91 5.26 -1.96
CA THR A 85 -11.93 4.08 -2.82
C THR A 85 -13.37 3.57 -2.95
N LEU A 86 -13.81 3.29 -4.18
CA LEU A 86 -15.07 2.59 -4.44
C LEU A 86 -14.96 1.11 -4.05
N SER A 87 -13.78 0.53 -4.28
CA SER A 87 -13.44 -0.83 -3.91
C SER A 87 -11.93 -0.96 -3.69
N GLU A 88 -11.57 -1.81 -2.73
CA GLU A 88 -10.20 -2.25 -2.47
C GLU A 88 -10.16 -3.78 -2.46
N HIS A 89 -9.17 -4.34 -3.16
CA HIS A 89 -8.99 -5.77 -3.29
C HIS A 89 -7.52 -6.15 -3.10
N ARG A 90 -7.26 -6.94 -2.05
CA ARG A 90 -5.97 -7.61 -1.91
C ARG A 90 -5.83 -8.64 -3.02
N ILE A 91 -4.88 -8.40 -3.93
CA ILE A 91 -4.55 -9.34 -5.01
C ILE A 91 -3.79 -10.52 -4.43
N GLY A 92 -2.82 -10.25 -3.55
CA GLY A 92 -2.10 -11.31 -2.85
C GLY A 92 -0.75 -10.90 -2.31
N GLU A 93 -0.03 -11.90 -1.84
CA GLU A 93 1.38 -11.83 -1.50
C GLU A 93 2.16 -12.69 -2.48
N TYR A 94 3.27 -12.16 -2.99
CA TYR A 94 4.08 -12.78 -4.02
C TYR A 94 5.54 -12.83 -3.58
N GLU A 95 6.25 -13.86 -4.02
CA GLU A 95 7.71 -13.87 -3.94
C GLU A 95 8.28 -12.92 -5.00
N VAL A 96 9.18 -12.04 -4.58
CA VAL A 96 9.96 -11.21 -5.51
C VAL A 96 11.18 -12.02 -5.94
N LEU A 97 11.16 -12.47 -7.20
CA LEU A 97 12.29 -13.13 -7.84
C LEU A 97 13.27 -12.08 -8.39
N GLY A 98 14.56 -12.28 -8.12
CA GLY A 98 15.67 -11.47 -8.60
C GLY A 98 16.88 -12.34 -8.89
#